data_AF-A0A521BYU7-F1
#
_entry.id   AF-A0A521BYU7-F1
#
_cell.length_a   1.000
_cell.length_b   1.000
_cell.length_c   1.000
_cell.angle_alpha   90.00
_cell.angle_beta   90.00
_cell.angle_gamma   90.00
#
_symmetry.space_group_name_H-M   'P 1'
#
loop_
_entity.id
_entity.type
_entity.pdbx_description
1 polymer ?
#
loop_
_entity_poly.entity_id
_entity_poly.type
_entity_poly.pdbx_seq_one_letter_code
_entity_poly.pdbx_strand_id
1 'polypeptide(L)'
;MILLDTHVWLWWLLDEGPLTHEERETLHRHAKNKETAISAASVWEAEMLNRKGVIELYPDFKSWIELATRADVCKVVPIDEKVVAAQDKLPEDFPDDPADRLIVATALLNEYPLATKDEVLQDLGF
;
A
#
# COMPACT_ATOMS: atom_id res chain seq x y z
N MET A 1 -10.40 -7.84 -4.42
CA MET A 1 -9.25 -7.42 -3.60
C MET A 1 -8.71 -6.14 -4.23
N ILE A 2 -8.43 -5.11 -3.46
CA ILE A 2 -7.73 -3.89 -3.87
C ILE A 2 -6.40 -3.82 -3.09
N LEU A 3 -5.30 -3.53 -3.79
CA LEU A 3 -4.00 -3.29 -3.14
C LEU A 3 -3.90 -1.80 -2.82
N LEU A 4 -3.71 -1.45 -1.55
CA LEU A 4 -3.52 -0.07 -1.15
C LEU A 4 -2.04 0.28 -1.25
N ASP A 5 -1.77 1.41 -1.87
CA ASP A 5 -0.47 2.06 -1.79
C ASP A 5 -0.16 2.50 -0.35
N THR A 6 1.10 2.74 -0.02
CA THR A 6 1.55 3.03 1.35
C THR A 6 0.86 4.26 1.91
N HIS A 7 0.82 5.36 1.16
CA HIS A 7 0.16 6.58 1.62
C HIS A 7 -1.35 6.41 1.74
N VAL A 8 -2.02 5.71 0.81
CA VAL A 8 -3.46 5.46 0.91
C VAL A 8 -3.79 4.64 2.16
N TRP A 9 -3.01 3.61 2.43
CA TRP A 9 -3.15 2.79 3.64
C TRP A 9 -2.94 3.60 4.92
N LEU A 10 -1.88 4.41 4.99
CA LEU A 10 -1.61 5.29 6.13
C LEU A 10 -2.71 6.33 6.33
N TRP A 11 -3.10 7.05 5.28
CA TRP A 11 -4.17 8.07 5.32
C TRP A 11 -5.52 7.49 5.73
N TRP A 12 -5.83 6.28 5.29
CA TRP A 12 -7.04 5.59 5.67
C TRP A 12 -7.04 5.24 7.16
N LEU A 13 -5.97 4.63 7.67
CA LEU A 13 -5.92 4.16 9.06
C LEU A 13 -5.68 5.28 10.10
N LEU A 14 -4.97 6.34 9.72
CA LEU A 14 -4.69 7.48 10.60
C LEU A 14 -5.79 8.54 10.57
N ASP A 15 -6.76 8.40 9.66
CA ASP A 15 -7.77 9.42 9.36
C ASP A 15 -7.18 10.78 8.94
N GLU A 16 -6.04 10.73 8.24
CA GLU A 16 -5.29 11.91 7.78
C GLU A 16 -5.16 11.93 6.25
N GLY A 17 -4.74 13.06 5.68
CA GLY A 17 -4.44 13.17 4.25
C GLY A 17 -5.66 13.34 3.32
N PRO A 18 -5.41 13.44 2.01
CA PRO A 18 -6.38 13.92 1.02
C PRO A 18 -7.35 12.84 0.50
N LEU A 19 -7.71 11.84 1.31
CA LEU A 19 -8.79 10.92 0.96
C LEU A 19 -10.16 11.59 1.16
N THR A 20 -10.95 11.61 0.10
CA THR A 20 -12.33 12.09 0.15
C THR A 20 -13.19 11.17 1.03
N HIS A 21 -14.35 11.68 1.47
CA HIS A 21 -15.29 10.87 2.24
C HIS A 21 -15.74 9.61 1.48
N GLU A 22 -16.00 9.73 0.17
CA GLU A 22 -16.42 8.61 -0.67
C GLU A 22 -15.33 7.54 -0.82
N GLU A 23 -14.06 7.95 -0.96
CA GLU A 23 -12.92 7.04 -0.99
C GLU A 23 -12.77 6.29 0.33
N ARG A 24 -12.88 6.99 1.47
CA ARG A 24 -12.84 6.36 2.80
C ARG A 24 -13.97 5.34 2.98
N GLU A 25 -15.20 5.69 2.62
CA GLU A 25 -16.34 4.78 2.68
C GLU A 25 -16.15 3.55 1.78
N THR A 26 -15.53 3.73 0.62
CA THR A 26 -15.19 2.64 -0.30
C THR A 26 -14.16 1.70 0.34
N LEU A 27 -13.08 2.25 0.94
CA LEU A 27 -12.08 1.47 1.66
C LEU A 27 -12.67 0.72 2.86
N HIS A 28 -13.53 1.37 3.66
CA HIS A 28 -14.24 0.72 4.76
C HIS A 28 -15.10 -0.46 4.29
N ARG A 29 -15.79 -0.32 3.15
CA ARG A 29 -16.60 -1.39 2.57
C ARG A 29 -15.75 -2.58 2.12
N HIS A 30 -14.63 -2.32 1.43
CA HIS A 30 -13.71 -3.38 1.04
C HIS A 30 -13.09 -4.07 2.26
N ALA A 31 -12.65 -3.31 3.27
CA ALA A 31 -12.08 -3.87 4.48
C ALA A 31 -13.07 -4.79 5.22
N LYS A 32 -14.34 -4.36 5.33
CA LYS A 32 -15.41 -5.18 5.93
C LYS A 32 -15.60 -6.52 5.21
N ASN A 33 -15.38 -6.55 3.90
CA ASN A 33 -15.46 -7.74 3.08
C ASN A 33 -14.14 -8.53 3.02
N LYS A 34 -13.09 -8.08 3.72
CA LYS A 34 -11.72 -8.61 3.66
C LYS A 34 -11.11 -8.51 2.26
N GLU A 35 -11.44 -7.43 1.57
CA GLU A 35 -11.04 -7.16 0.19
C GLU A 35 -9.94 -6.10 0.08
N THR A 36 -9.28 -5.73 1.17
CA THR A 36 -8.12 -4.81 1.22
C THR A 36 -6.82 -5.60 1.40
N ALA A 37 -5.80 -5.25 0.62
CA ALA A 37 -4.45 -5.77 0.76
C ALA A 37 -3.41 -4.66 0.75
N ILE A 38 -2.23 -4.93 1.28
CA ILE A 38 -1.03 -4.10 1.15
C ILE A 38 0.15 -4.98 0.74
N SER A 39 1.17 -4.40 0.11
CA SER A 39 2.44 -5.11 -0.07
C SER A 39 3.25 -5.07 1.23
N ALA A 40 4.08 -6.09 1.48
CA ALA A 40 5.10 -6.01 2.51
C ALA A 40 6.10 -4.86 2.26
N ALA A 41 6.22 -4.38 1.01
CA ALA A 41 6.97 -3.17 0.66
C ALA A 41 6.39 -1.93 1.37
N SER A 42 5.07 -1.81 1.46
CA SER A 42 4.41 -0.70 2.13
C SER A 42 4.68 -0.67 3.64
N VAL A 43 4.81 -1.86 4.26
CA VAL A 43 5.21 -1.98 5.66
C VAL A 43 6.66 -1.52 5.86
N TRP A 44 7.56 -1.92 4.96
CA TRP A 44 8.94 -1.47 4.98
C TRP A 44 9.05 0.05 4.78
N GLU A 45 8.32 0.61 3.82
CA GLU A 45 8.30 2.04 3.56
C GLU A 45 7.77 2.83 4.76
N ALA A 46 6.69 2.37 5.40
CA ALA A 46 6.18 2.98 6.63
C ALA A 46 7.22 2.98 7.76
N GLU A 47 8.03 1.93 7.92
CA GLU A 47 9.13 1.92 8.90
C GLU A 47 10.17 2.98 8.55
N MET A 48 10.52 3.10 7.26
CA MET A 48 11.48 4.10 6.79
C MET A 48 10.99 5.52 7.01
N LEU A 49 9.70 5.80 6.79
CA LEU A 49 9.07 7.09 7.08
C LEU A 49 9.08 7.39 8.58
N ASN A 50 8.74 6.42 9.42
CA ASN A 50 8.76 6.55 10.88
C ASN A 50 10.20 6.80 11.40
N ARG A 51 11.18 6.06 10.88
CA ARG A 51 12.60 6.23 11.22
C ARG A 51 13.13 7.63 10.86
N LYS A 52 12.66 8.19 9.74
CA LYS A 52 13.00 9.54 9.30
C LYS A 52 12.25 10.64 10.07
N GLY A 53 11.28 10.28 10.92
CA GLY A 53 10.43 11.22 11.64
C GLY A 53 9.43 11.95 10.74
N VAL A 54 9.13 11.41 9.55
CA VAL A 54 8.12 11.96 8.63
C VAL A 54 6.72 11.65 9.13
N ILE A 55 6.54 10.45 9.70
CA ILE A 55 5.33 10.04 10.40
C ILE A 55 5.70 9.64 11.83
N GLU A 56 4.74 9.77 12.74
CA GLU A 56 4.87 9.30 14.12
C GLU A 56 3.67 8.40 14.44
N LEU A 57 3.93 7.11 14.67
CA LEU A 57 2.88 6.12 14.93
C LEU A 57 2.82 5.78 16.41
N TYR A 58 1.62 5.92 16.99
CA TYR A 58 1.38 5.70 18.41
C TYR A 58 0.82 4.28 18.68
N PRO A 59 1.20 3.63 19.78
CA PRO A 59 2.18 4.08 20.80
C PRO A 59 3.65 3.90 20.38
N ASP A 60 3.92 3.01 19.43
CA ASP A 60 5.20 2.82 18.74
C ASP A 60 4.94 2.08 17.42
N PHE A 61 5.90 2.14 16.48
CA PHE A 61 5.75 1.52 15.16
C PHE A 61 5.39 0.02 15.22
N LYS A 62 6.01 -0.73 16.13
CA LYS A 62 5.79 -2.18 16.24
C LYS A 62 4.37 -2.48 16.73
N SER A 63 3.94 -1.82 17.79
CA SER A 63 2.59 -1.98 18.33
C SER A 63 1.53 -1.54 17.31
N TRP A 64 1.79 -0.46 16.58
CA TRP A 64 0.89 0.04 15.55
C TRP A 64 0.78 -0.92 14.37
N ILE A 65 1.90 -1.44 13.85
CA ILE A 65 1.88 -2.34 12.68
C ILE A 65 1.15 -3.65 12.98
N GLU A 66 1.29 -4.19 14.20
CA GLU A 66 0.58 -5.39 14.64
C GLU A 66 -0.94 -5.22 14.56
N LEU A 67 -1.47 -4.02 14.82
CA LEU A 67 -2.89 -3.71 14.70
C LEU A 67 -3.29 -3.39 13.25
N ALA A 68 -2.48 -2.58 12.56
CA ALA A 68 -2.75 -2.11 11.20
C ALA A 68 -2.70 -3.21 10.13
N THR A 69 -2.08 -4.35 10.44
CA THR A 69 -1.92 -5.50 9.53
C THR A 69 -2.68 -6.75 9.96
N ARG A 70 -3.60 -6.62 10.92
CA ARG A 70 -4.47 -7.73 11.28
C ARG A 70 -5.31 -8.17 10.09
N ALA A 71 -5.63 -9.47 10.04
CA ALA A 71 -6.38 -10.07 8.93
C ALA A 71 -7.82 -9.53 8.77
N ASP A 72 -8.36 -8.83 9.77
CA ASP A 72 -9.63 -8.10 9.71
C ASP A 72 -9.49 -6.66 9.17
N VAL A 73 -8.27 -6.15 9.04
CA VAL A 73 -7.95 -4.81 8.50
C VAL A 73 -7.49 -4.90 7.05
N CYS A 74 -6.45 -5.69 6.78
CA CYS A 74 -5.93 -5.93 5.43
C CYS A 74 -5.13 -7.24 5.35
N LYS A 75 -4.98 -7.76 4.13
CA LYS A 75 -4.04 -8.85 3.83
C LYS A 75 -2.67 -8.26 3.48
N VAL A 76 -1.63 -8.64 4.21
CA VAL A 76 -0.24 -8.34 3.82
C VAL A 76 0.23 -9.36 2.79
N VAL A 77 0.59 -8.90 1.60
CA VAL A 77 1.14 -9.74 0.53
C VAL A 77 2.65 -9.76 0.65
N PRO A 78 3.29 -10.94 0.82
CA PRO A 78 4.74 -11.03 0.96
C PRO A 78 5.46 -10.66 -0.35
N ILE A 79 6.69 -10.15 -0.22
CA ILE A 79 7.61 -10.03 -1.35
C ILE A 79 8.40 -11.33 -1.44
N ASP A 80 8.21 -12.07 -2.53
CA ASP A 80 8.96 -13.28 -2.87
C ASP A 80 9.64 -13.14 -4.24
N GLU A 81 10.32 -14.18 -4.71
CA GLU A 81 10.99 -14.17 -6.01
C GLU A 81 10.05 -13.89 -7.19
N LYS A 82 8.76 -14.20 -7.06
CA LYS A 82 7.76 -13.96 -8.11
C LYS A 82 7.39 -12.49 -8.19
N VAL A 83 7.24 -11.83 -7.03
CA VAL A 83 7.03 -10.37 -6.98
C VAL A 83 8.22 -9.66 -7.60
N VAL A 84 9.44 -10.09 -7.27
CA VAL A 84 10.67 -9.50 -7.84
C VAL A 84 10.71 -9.71 -9.36
N ALA A 85 10.41 -10.91 -9.86
CA ALA A 85 10.39 -11.20 -11.29
C ALA A 85 9.30 -10.40 -12.04
N ALA A 86 8.13 -10.20 -11.44
CA ALA A 86 7.01 -9.48 -12.05
C ALA A 86 7.26 -8.00 -12.34
N GLN A 87 8.40 -7.45 -11.88
CA GLN A 87 8.86 -6.12 -12.29
C GLN A 87 9.17 -6.03 -13.79
N ASP A 88 9.36 -7.16 -14.48
CA ASP A 88 9.50 -7.22 -15.93
C ASP A 88 8.23 -6.76 -16.70
N LYS A 89 7.09 -6.72 -16.01
CA LYS A 89 5.81 -6.21 -16.54
C LYS A 89 5.65 -4.71 -16.39
N LEU A 90 6.54 -4.04 -15.64
CA LEU A 90 6.49 -2.59 -15.48
C LEU A 90 6.90 -1.91 -16.79
N PRO A 91 6.30 -0.76 -17.13
CA PRO A 91 6.73 0.08 -18.25
C PRO A 91 8.23 0.42 -18.20
N GLU A 92 8.85 0.65 -19.36
CA GLU A 92 10.28 1.03 -19.44
C GLU A 92 10.58 2.37 -18.74
N ASP A 93 9.60 3.26 -18.69
CA ASP A 93 9.66 4.57 -18.04
C ASP A 93 9.13 4.58 -16.59
N PHE A 94 8.89 3.40 -16.01
CA PHE A 94 8.42 3.28 -14.63
C PHE A 94 9.46 3.85 -13.64
N PRO A 95 9.05 4.62 -12.61
CA PRO A 95 9.94 5.22 -11.63
C PRO A 95 10.95 4.23 -10.98
N ASP A 96 12.11 4.77 -10.61
CA ASP A 96 13.19 3.99 -9.97
C ASP A 96 12.99 3.80 -8.46
N ASP A 97 11.88 4.27 -7.87
CA ASP A 97 11.61 4.08 -6.45
C ASP A 97 11.41 2.58 -6.13
N PRO A 98 12.24 1.98 -5.25
CA PRO A 98 12.15 0.55 -4.98
C PRO A 98 10.83 0.11 -4.33
N ALA A 99 10.20 0.96 -3.50
CA ALA A 99 8.92 0.61 -2.86
C ALA A 99 7.81 0.59 -3.90
N ASP A 100 7.68 1.65 -4.71
CA ASP A 100 6.66 1.75 -5.76
C ASP A 100 6.73 0.57 -6.73
N ARG A 101 7.95 0.23 -7.18
CA ARG A 101 8.16 -0.91 -8.08
C ARG A 101 7.68 -2.22 -7.46
N LEU A 102 7.98 -2.47 -6.19
CA LEU A 102 7.55 -3.68 -5.50
C LEU A 102 6.05 -3.68 -5.23
N ILE A 103 5.45 -2.54 -4.89
CA ILE A 103 4.01 -2.39 -4.66
C ILE A 103 3.25 -2.67 -5.96
N VAL A 104 3.63 -2.02 -7.07
CA VAL A 104 2.98 -2.20 -8.37
C VAL A 104 3.21 -3.61 -8.91
N ALA A 105 4.42 -4.17 -8.81
CA ALA A 105 4.66 -5.56 -9.19
C ALA A 105 3.83 -6.55 -8.35
N THR A 106 3.63 -6.27 -7.05
CA THR A 106 2.72 -7.03 -6.18
C THR A 106 1.28 -6.97 -6.70
N ALA A 107 0.80 -5.78 -7.07
CA ALA A 107 -0.54 -5.57 -7.61
C ALA A 107 -0.75 -6.35 -8.92
N LEU A 108 0.17 -6.18 -9.86
CA LEU A 108 0.17 -6.84 -11.17
C LEU A 108 0.21 -8.36 -11.07
N LEU A 109 1.06 -8.92 -10.20
CA LEU A 109 1.20 -10.36 -10.03
C LEU A 109 -0.08 -10.99 -9.46
N ASN A 110 -0.78 -10.28 -8.58
CA ASN A 110 -2.00 -10.77 -7.93
C ASN A 110 -3.29 -10.36 -8.64
N GLU A 111 -3.19 -9.62 -9.75
CA GLU A 111 -4.34 -9.04 -10.48
C GLU A 111 -5.23 -8.17 -9.58
N TYR A 112 -4.61 -7.42 -8.66
CA TYR A 112 -5.31 -6.48 -7.79
C TYR A 112 -5.25 -5.07 -8.38
N PRO A 113 -6.37 -4.34 -8.52
CA PRO A 113 -6.31 -2.90 -8.78
C PRO A 113 -5.53 -2.21 -7.66
N LEU A 114 -4.76 -1.18 -8.01
CA LEU A 114 -4.01 -0.35 -7.07
C LEU A 114 -4.87 0.83 -6.63
N ALA A 115 -4.93 1.09 -5.33
CA ALA A 115 -5.45 2.34 -4.79
C ALA A 115 -4.27 3.25 -4.51
N THR A 116 -4.02 4.19 -5.41
CA THR A 116 -2.98 5.21 -5.26
C THR A 116 -3.53 6.61 -5.56
N LYS A 117 -2.77 7.60 -5.10
CA LYS A 117 -2.95 9.05 -5.32
C LYS A 117 -1.66 9.66 -5.88
N ASP A 118 -0.69 8.82 -6.24
CA ASP A 118 0.49 9.23 -6.97
C ASP A 118 0.10 9.48 -8.43
N GLU A 119 0.26 10.71 -8.89
CA GLU A 119 -0.14 11.13 -10.24
C GLU A 119 0.68 10.41 -11.32
N VAL A 120 1.96 10.10 -11.05
CA VAL A 120 2.83 9.41 -12.01
C VAL A 120 2.36 7.97 -12.21
N LEU A 121 2.02 7.28 -11.12
CA LEU A 121 1.48 5.91 -11.21
C LEU A 121 0.11 5.90 -11.91
N GLN A 122 -0.75 6.88 -11.63
CA GLN A 122 -2.05 7.01 -12.29
C GLN A 122 -1.93 7.29 -13.80
N ASP A 123 -0.99 8.14 -14.19
CA ASP A 123 -0.70 8.44 -15.61
C ASP A 123 -0.18 7.21 -16.36
N LEU A 124 0.52 6.31 -15.67
CA LEU A 124 0.95 5.00 -16.19
C LEU A 124 -0.19 3.96 -16.23
N GLY A 125 -1.38 4.31 -15.73
CA GLY A 125 -2.60 3.50 -15.79
C GLY A 125 -2.81 2.56 -14.59
N PHE A 126 -2.18 2.84 -13.45
CA PHE A 126 -2.33 2.09 -12.20
C PHE A 126 -3.37 2.68 -11.25
#